data_AF-A0A1I6V359-F1
#
_entry.id   AF-A0A1I6V359-F1
#
_cell.length_a   1.000
_cell.length_b   1.000
_cell.length_c   1.000
_cell.angle_alpha   90.00
_cell.angle_beta   90.00
_cell.angle_gamma   90.00
#
_symmetry.space_group_name_H-M   'P 1'
#
loop_
_entity.id
_entity.type
_entity.pdbx_description
1 polymer ?
#
loop_
_entity_poly.entity_id
_entity_poly.type
_entity_poly.pdbx_seq_one_letter_code
_entity_poly.pdbx_strand_id
1 'polypeptide(L)' 'MMNEWNWHGWGMHGIGWVFWIAIILIVVWLSLRSASRKGINNSSTQDSALEILKKRYARGEITKEEYDEAKERIS' A
#
# COMPACT_ATOMS: atom_id res chain seq x y z
N MET A 1 -18.72 -36.49 35.93
CA MET A 1 -17.30 -36.55 35.49
C MET A 1 -17.24 -36.02 34.08
N MET A 2 -16.16 -35.30 33.76
CA MET A 2 -15.80 -34.70 32.46
C MET A 2 -16.31 -33.26 32.29
N ASN A 3 -15.35 -32.31 32.36
CA ASN A 3 -15.15 -31.15 31.44
C ASN A 3 -14.57 -29.87 32.09
N GLU A 4 -14.10 -29.89 33.34
CA GLU A 4 -13.64 -28.66 34.03
C GLU A 4 -12.12 -28.40 33.99
N TRP A 5 -11.39 -28.96 33.02
CA TRP A 5 -9.91 -28.93 33.02
C TRP A 5 -9.25 -28.35 31.76
N ASN A 6 -9.97 -27.63 30.90
CA ASN A 6 -9.36 -27.02 29.69
C ASN A 6 -9.25 -25.50 29.69
N TRP A 7 -9.72 -24.80 30.72
CA TRP A 7 -9.74 -23.33 30.72
C TRP A 7 -8.42 -22.68 31.19
N HIS A 8 -7.54 -23.46 31.86
CA HIS A 8 -6.31 -22.92 32.45
C HIS A 8 -5.08 -22.94 31.54
N GLY A 9 -5.16 -23.57 30.35
CA GLY A 9 -4.06 -23.61 29.37
C GLY A 9 -4.07 -22.47 28.34
N TRP A 10 -5.21 -21.80 28.16
CA TRP A 10 -5.40 -20.75 27.15
C TRP A 10 -5.23 -19.33 27.71
N GLY A 11 -5.35 -19.16 29.03
CA GLY A 11 -5.32 -17.84 29.68
C GLY A 11 -3.94 -17.16 29.70
N MET A 12 -2.85 -17.92 29.83
CA MET A 12 -1.49 -17.35 29.87
C MET A 12 -0.87 -17.15 28.48
N HIS A 13 -1.29 -17.90 27.46
CA HIS A 13 -0.85 -17.68 26.09
C HIS A 13 -1.66 -16.60 25.35
N GLY A 14 -2.94 -16.39 25.67
CA GLY A 14 -3.77 -15.40 24.99
C GLY A 14 -3.25 -13.97 25.12
N ILE A 15 -2.70 -13.60 26.29
CA ILE A 15 -2.26 -12.22 26.57
C ILE A 15 -1.03 -11.85 25.74
N GLY A 16 -0.09 -12.78 25.54
CA GLY A 16 1.08 -12.57 24.69
C GLY A 16 0.71 -12.44 23.21
N TRP A 17 -0.27 -13.21 22.74
CA TRP A 17 -0.75 -13.13 21.36
C TRP A 17 -1.46 -11.81 21.06
N VAL A 18 -2.22 -11.26 22.02
CA VAL A 18 -2.84 -9.94 21.88
C VAL A 18 -1.79 -8.84 21.72
N PHE A 19 -0.66 -8.92 22.45
CA PHE A 19 0.46 -7.99 22.30
C PHE A 19 1.07 -8.04 20.88
N TRP A 20 1.30 -9.23 20.34
CA TRP A 20 1.80 -9.39 18.97
C TRP A 20 0.81 -8.89 17.90
N ILE A 21 -0.49 -9.15 18.07
CA ILE A 21 -1.53 -8.64 17.18
C ILE A 21 -1.55 -7.10 17.19
N ALA A 22 -1.43 -6.48 18.36
CA ALA A 22 -1.37 -5.02 18.49
C ALA A 22 -0.15 -4.44 17.75
N ILE A 23 1.02 -5.06 17.88
CA ILE A 23 2.24 -4.66 17.14
C ILE A 23 2.01 -4.74 15.63
N ILE A 24 1.45 -5.84 15.13
CA ILE A 24 1.19 -6.01 13.69
C ILE A 24 0.24 -4.92 13.19
N LEU A 25 -0.84 -4.63 13.92
CA LEU A 25 -1.78 -3.57 13.57
C LEU A 25 -1.10 -2.19 13.50
N ILE A 26 -0.21 -1.88 14.44
CA ILE A 26 0.56 -0.62 14.44
C ILE A 26 1.48 -0.54 13.21
N VAL A 27 2.20 -1.63 12.89
CA VAL A 27 3.09 -1.70 11.72
C VAL A 27 2.29 -1.55 10.42
N VAL A 28 1.14 -2.21 10.31
CA VAL A 28 0.23 -2.09 9.16
C VAL A 28 -0.31 -0.67 9.04
N TRP A 29 -0.75 -0.05 10.14
CA TRP A 29 -1.27 1.32 10.14
C TRP A 29 -0.20 2.35 9.74
N LEU A 30 1.02 2.23 10.27
CA LEU A 30 2.17 3.04 9.87
C LEU A 30 2.55 2.83 8.40
N SER A 31 2.49 1.59 7.92
CA SER A 31 2.79 1.26 6.53
C SER A 31 1.75 1.82 5.59
N LEU A 32 0.45 1.76 5.91
CA LEU A 32 -0.63 2.37 5.13
C LEU A 32 -0.52 3.90 5.11
N ARG A 33 -0.17 4.52 6.24
CA ARG A 33 0.02 5.98 6.34
C ARG A 33 1.26 6.46 5.58
N SER A 34 2.31 5.64 5.48
CA SER A 34 3.51 5.93 4.71
C SER A 34 3.33 5.61 3.21
N ALA A 35 2.59 4.54 2.88
CA ALA A 35 2.22 4.17 1.52
C ALA A 35 1.28 5.20 0.86
N SER A 36 0.51 5.96 1.65
CA SER A 36 -0.24 7.11 1.15
C SER A 36 0.67 8.26 0.67
N ARG A 37 1.96 8.28 1.07
CA ARG A 37 2.98 9.21 0.54
C ARG A 37 3.89 8.60 -0.51
N LYS A 38 3.88 7.28 -0.68
CA LYS A 38 4.65 6.57 -1.70
C LYS A 38 3.70 5.61 -2.38
N GLY A 39 2.94 6.15 -3.35
CA GLY A 39 1.86 5.49 -4.06
C GLY A 39 2.14 4.02 -4.30
N ILE A 40 1.53 3.17 -3.48
CA ILE A 40 1.25 1.78 -3.85
C ILE A 40 0.03 1.86 -4.77
N ASN A 41 0.26 2.44 -5.94
CA ASN A 41 -0.66 2.37 -7.04
C ASN A 41 -0.33 1.01 -7.67
N ASN A 42 -1.07 -0.05 -7.33
CA ASN A 42 -1.10 -1.22 -8.21
C ASN A 42 -2.08 -1.01 -9.40
N SER A 43 -2.55 0.23 -9.56
CA SER A 43 -3.07 0.84 -10.80
C SER A 43 -1.99 1.54 -11.64
N SER A 44 -0.71 1.47 -11.22
CA SER A 44 0.36 2.41 -11.60
C SER A 44 0.94 2.30 -13.00
N THR A 45 0.67 1.29 -13.81
CA THR A 45 1.33 1.26 -15.13
C THR A 45 0.86 2.42 -16.02
N GLN A 46 -0.44 2.72 -16.01
CA GLN A 46 -1.03 3.80 -16.81
C GLN A 46 -0.77 5.19 -16.20
N ASP A 47 -0.98 5.34 -14.90
CA ASP A 47 -0.64 6.57 -14.16
C ASP A 47 0.85 6.88 -14.18
N SER A 48 1.74 5.87 -14.08
CA SER A 48 3.19 6.07 -14.22
C SER A 48 3.56 6.52 -15.62
N ALA A 49 2.95 5.95 -16.66
CA ALA A 49 3.22 6.35 -18.03
C ALA A 49 2.84 7.83 -18.27
N LEU A 50 1.66 8.25 -17.78
CA LEU A 50 1.21 9.64 -17.85
C LEU A 50 2.07 10.59 -16.99
N GLU A 51 2.48 10.19 -15.79
CA GLU A 51 3.38 10.97 -14.91
C GLU A 51 4.77 11.14 -15.53
N ILE A 52 5.33 10.08 -16.16
CA ILE A 52 6.59 10.14 -16.89
C ILE A 52 6.48 11.10 -18.08
N LEU A 53 5.38 11.03 -18.82
CA LEU A 53 5.11 11.90 -19.97
C LEU A 53 5.02 13.37 -19.54
N LYS A 54 4.27 13.64 -18.46
CA LYS A 54 4.11 14.98 -17.87
C LYS A 54 5.43 15.55 -17.37
N LYS A 55 6.29 14.73 -16.77
CA LYS A 55 7.62 15.14 -16.28
C LYS A 55 8.55 15.54 -17.43
N ARG A 56 8.52 14.85 -18.57
CA ARG A 56 9.33 15.19 -19.76
C ARG A 56 8.82 16.45 -20.43
N TYR A 57 7.50 16.63 -20.51
CA TYR A 57 6.89 17.87 -21.01
C TYR A 57 7.28 19.07 -20.13
N ALA A 58 7.24 18.93 -18.80
CA ALA A 58 7.65 19.98 -17.87
C ALA A 58 9.15 20.33 -17.96
N ARG A 59 9.98 19.38 -18.42
CA ARG A 59 11.41 19.61 -18.69
C ARG A 59 11.66 20.20 -20.09
N GLY A 60 10.64 20.30 -20.94
CA GLY A 60 10.78 20.73 -22.34
C GLY A 60 11.47 19.70 -23.23
N GLU A 61 11.54 18.44 -22.81
CA GLU A 61 12.15 17.34 -23.58
C GLU A 61 11.24 16.83 -24.70
N ILE A 62 9.94 17.12 -24.64
CA ILE A 62 8.93 16.77 -25.65
C ILE A 62 8.04 17.98 -25.93
N THR A 63 7.54 18.08 -27.16
CA THR A 63 6.62 19.15 -27.55
C THR A 63 5.18 18.86 -27.09
N LYS A 64 4.31 19.86 -27.24
CA LYS A 64 2.89 19.71 -26.91
C LYS A 64 2.20 18.69 -27.82
N GLU A 65 2.55 18.66 -29.10
CA GLU A 65 2.03 17.67 -30.05
C GLU A 65 2.41 16.24 -29.64
N GLU A 66 3.68 16.00 -29.30
CA GLU A 66 4.15 14.67 -28.88
C GLU A 66 3.51 14.20 -27.56
N TYR A 67 3.21 15.12 -26.64
CA TYR A 67 2.51 14.82 -25.41
C TYR A 67 1.07 14.38 -25.66
N ASP A 68 0.37 15.05 -26.58
CA ASP A 68 -1.05 14.77 -26.86
C ASP A 68 -1.23 13.42 -27.57
N GLU A 69 -0.39 13.13 -28.58
CA GLU A 69 -0.38 11.82 -29.25
C GLU A 69 -0.10 10.67 -28.26
N ALA A 70 0.90 10.83 -27.39
CA ALA A 70 1.23 9.80 -26.42
C ALA A 70 0.13 9.63 -25.36
N LYS A 71 -0.56 10.71 -24.98
CA LYS A 71 -1.71 10.63 -24.07
C LYS A 71 -2.88 9.89 -24.71
N GLU A 72 -3.21 10.15 -25.98
CA GLU A 72 -4.25 9.43 -26.71
C GLU A 72 -3.95 7.93 -26.84
N ARG A 73 -2.67 7.56 -27.02
CA ARG A 73 -2.25 6.15 -27.13
C ARG A 73 -2.25 5.38 -25.81
N ILE A 74 -2.14 6.09 -24.69
CA ILE A 74 -2.09 5.50 -23.34
C ILE A 74 -3.47 5.48 -22.68
N SER A 75 -4.39 6.38 -23.10
CA SER A 75 -5.79 6.39 -22.65
C SER A 75 -6.58 5.20 -23.17
#